data_AF-A0A5E4EAF6-F1
#
_entry.id   AF-A0A5E4EAF6-F1
#
_cell.length_a   1.000
_cell.length_b   1.000
_cell.length_c   1.000
_cell.angle_alpha   90.00
_cell.angle_beta   90.00
_cell.angle_gamma   90.00
#
_symmetry.space_group_name_H-M   'P 1'
#
loop_
_entity.id
_entity.type
_entity.pdbx_description
1 polymer ?
#
loop_
_entity_poly.entity_id
_entity_poly.type
_entity_poly.pdbx_seq_one_letter_code
_entity_poly.pdbx_strand_id
1 'polypeptide(L)'
;MCVLYRSGGMATLSSTAHVSTNPFSSLAPPPSQPIKLAANAKKLPRVRCASSPSNWRESRRLVSISLSLDAVAGSPFDKYVKRKKLDPLEAYVSPVILTQLQIKDLEKSLEGDEPQFATCRSLLRSGPAASLRVNIRAVAQYASDDGNGKTASSSVDQCLRALEELDSLLLHASRKEQASVKSMKAQINTALGALDSLLKTVPSDVLDKGKVAADSYRSSLENADVDISDPDLKQLESIL
;
A
#
# COMPACT_ATOMS: atom_id res chain seq x y z
N MET A 1 -15.19 52.27 54.77
CA MET A 1 -15.90 52.02 53.48
C MET A 1 -15.01 52.44 52.32
N CYS A 2 -15.36 52.03 51.10
CA CYS A 2 -14.41 51.72 50.03
C CYS A 2 -13.84 52.89 49.19
N VAL A 3 -12.55 52.72 48.84
CA VAL A 3 -11.94 52.84 47.48
C VAL A 3 -11.99 54.19 46.75
N LEU A 4 -10.79 54.68 46.42
CA LEU A 4 -10.48 55.52 45.25
C LEU A 4 -9.54 54.73 44.33
N TYR A 5 -9.87 54.59 43.05
CA TYR A 5 -8.99 53.98 42.05
C TYR A 5 -8.16 55.07 41.34
N ARG A 6 -6.84 54.89 41.28
CA ARG A 6 -5.93 55.68 40.45
C ARG A 6 -4.96 54.70 39.78
N SER A 7 -5.17 54.39 38.50
CA SER A 7 -4.26 53.54 37.73
C SER A 7 -3.32 54.41 36.90
N GLY A 8 -2.01 54.24 37.10
CA GLY A 8 -0.96 54.89 36.33
C GLY A 8 -0.34 53.93 35.31
N GLY A 9 0.03 54.45 34.15
CA GLY A 9 0.78 53.66 33.16
C GLY A 9 2.25 53.50 33.53
N MET A 10 2.88 52.41 33.07
CA MET A 10 4.32 52.21 33.10
C MET A 10 4.78 51.43 31.85
N ALA A 11 6.01 51.66 31.41
CA ALA A 11 6.51 51.27 30.10
C ALA A 11 7.09 49.85 30.02
N THR A 12 7.25 49.34 28.79
CA THR A 12 8.12 48.20 28.46
C THR A 12 8.87 48.43 27.13
N LEU A 13 10.02 47.79 27.01
CA LEU A 13 11.13 48.17 26.13
C LEU A 13 11.08 47.51 24.74
N SER A 14 11.71 48.17 23.76
CA SER A 14 11.97 47.62 22.41
C SER A 14 13.17 46.66 22.41
N SER A 15 13.15 45.67 21.52
CA SER A 15 14.33 44.86 21.18
C SER A 15 14.32 44.51 19.69
N THR A 16 15.49 44.50 19.06
CA THR A 16 15.66 44.62 17.60
C THR A 16 15.96 43.28 16.94
N ALA A 17 15.42 43.06 15.73
CA ALA A 17 15.74 41.89 14.90
C ALA A 17 16.78 42.23 13.83
N HIS A 18 17.82 41.38 13.71
CA HIS A 18 18.83 41.46 12.65
C HIS A 18 19.09 40.06 12.08
N VAL A 19 18.68 39.85 10.82
CA VAL A 19 19.00 38.64 10.05
C VAL A 19 20.25 38.91 9.24
N SER A 20 21.25 38.01 9.32
CA SER A 20 22.51 38.13 8.58
C SER A 20 22.61 37.05 7.51
N THR A 21 22.79 37.45 6.26
CA THR A 21 22.95 36.58 5.09
C THR A 21 24.28 36.87 4.39
N ASN A 22 25.23 35.95 4.45
CA ASN A 22 26.51 36.03 3.74
C ASN A 22 26.64 34.90 2.71
N PRO A 23 26.96 35.20 1.44
CA PRO A 23 27.30 34.20 0.42
C PRO A 23 28.80 33.85 0.42
N PHE A 24 29.13 32.64 -0.04
CA PHE A 24 30.51 32.16 -0.19
C PHE A 24 31.18 32.70 -1.46
N SER A 25 32.51 32.90 -1.40
CA SER A 25 33.37 33.19 -2.55
C SER A 25 34.64 32.34 -2.58
N SER A 26 35.08 32.05 -3.81
CA SER A 26 36.16 31.19 -4.31
C SER A 26 37.56 31.24 -3.69
N LEU A 27 38.35 30.15 -3.83
CA LEU A 27 39.64 30.10 -4.57
C LEU A 27 40.15 28.64 -4.75
N ALA A 28 41.15 28.39 -5.61
CA ALA A 28 41.46 27.08 -6.22
C ALA A 28 42.88 26.48 -5.86
N PRO A 29 43.60 25.68 -6.69
CA PRO A 29 44.11 24.32 -6.36
C PRO A 29 45.67 24.21 -6.45
N PRO A 30 46.37 23.07 -6.74
CA PRO A 30 46.18 21.60 -6.53
C PRO A 30 47.30 21.06 -5.56
N PRO A 31 48.19 20.04 -5.80
CA PRO A 31 48.15 18.72 -6.49
C PRO A 31 48.77 17.48 -5.74
N SER A 32 48.49 16.27 -6.28
CA SER A 32 49.37 15.07 -6.43
C SER A 32 49.92 14.19 -5.26
N GLN A 33 49.65 12.88 -5.42
CA GLN A 33 50.49 11.67 -5.18
C GLN A 33 50.48 10.88 -3.84
N PRO A 34 50.78 9.55 -3.86
CA PRO A 34 50.36 8.58 -2.83
C PRO A 34 51.50 8.02 -1.95
N ILE A 35 51.14 7.48 -0.77
CA ILE A 35 52.05 6.73 0.10
C ILE A 35 51.64 5.25 0.19
N LYS A 36 52.64 4.37 0.28
CA LYS A 36 52.54 2.90 0.20
C LYS A 36 52.61 2.22 1.59
N LEU A 37 51.95 1.05 1.67
CA LEU A 37 52.30 -0.14 2.47
C LEU A 37 52.53 -0.02 3.99
N ALA A 38 51.65 -0.68 4.75
CA ALA A 38 52.05 -1.74 5.70
C ALA A 38 50.87 -2.71 5.89
N ALA A 39 51.15 -4.01 6.11
CA ALA A 39 50.14 -5.06 6.13
C ALA A 39 49.80 -5.53 7.54
N ASN A 40 48.56 -5.99 7.74
CA ASN A 40 48.33 -7.19 8.55
C ASN A 40 47.13 -7.99 8.02
N ALA A 41 47.24 -9.32 8.04
CA ALA A 41 46.35 -10.21 7.30
C ALA A 41 45.41 -11.00 8.22
N LYS A 42 44.13 -11.11 7.84
CA LYS A 42 43.23 -12.18 8.29
C LYS A 42 42.49 -12.75 7.07
N LYS A 43 42.56 -14.06 6.89
CA LYS A 43 42.07 -14.77 5.69
C LYS A 43 40.58 -15.09 5.81
N LEU A 44 39.83 -14.87 4.74
CA LEU A 44 38.56 -15.56 4.43
C LEU A 44 38.55 -15.96 2.94
N PRO A 45 37.93 -17.09 2.57
CA PRO A 45 38.09 -17.66 1.23
C PRO A 45 37.28 -16.92 0.17
N ARG A 46 37.97 -16.30 -0.79
CA ARG A 46 37.38 -15.74 -2.01
C ARG A 46 37.26 -16.82 -3.07
N VAL A 47 36.03 -17.20 -3.44
CA VAL A 47 35.77 -18.07 -4.60
C VAL A 47 36.32 -17.39 -5.86
N ARG A 48 37.14 -18.11 -6.62
CA ARG A 48 37.88 -17.62 -7.79
C ARG A 48 37.42 -18.40 -9.02
N CYS A 49 36.44 -17.87 -9.74
CA CYS A 49 36.11 -18.39 -11.07
C CYS A 49 37.26 -18.06 -12.05
N ALA A 50 37.52 -18.99 -12.97
CA ALA A 50 38.74 -19.01 -13.76
C ALA A 50 38.77 -17.97 -14.91
N SER A 51 39.97 -17.74 -15.42
CA SER A 51 40.34 -16.82 -16.48
C SER A 51 39.68 -17.11 -17.84
N SER A 52 39.33 -16.04 -18.55
CA SER A 52 39.09 -16.06 -20.00
C SER A 52 40.35 -16.52 -20.75
N PRO A 53 40.23 -17.40 -21.77
CA PRO A 53 41.28 -17.55 -22.77
C PRO A 53 41.18 -16.43 -23.81
N SER A 54 42.31 -15.83 -24.13
CA SER A 54 42.46 -14.88 -25.23
C SER A 54 42.73 -15.60 -26.55
N ASN A 55 41.92 -15.37 -27.59
CA ASN A 55 42.43 -15.32 -28.95
C ASN A 55 41.67 -14.29 -29.81
N TRP A 56 42.44 -13.52 -30.58
CA TRP A 56 41.92 -12.56 -31.55
C TRP A 56 41.75 -13.25 -32.91
N ARG A 57 40.61 -13.09 -33.58
CA ARG A 57 40.54 -12.88 -35.05
C ARG A 57 39.29 -12.11 -35.49
N GLU A 58 39.54 -10.89 -35.95
CA GLU A 58 38.93 -10.21 -37.11
C GLU A 58 37.67 -10.83 -37.76
N SER A 59 36.51 -10.23 -37.53
CA SER A 59 35.53 -9.98 -38.63
C SER A 59 34.48 -8.94 -38.24
N ARG A 60 34.74 -7.69 -38.63
CA ARG A 60 33.70 -6.66 -38.67
C ARG A 60 32.74 -6.94 -39.84
N ARG A 61 31.54 -7.43 -39.54
CA ARG A 61 30.38 -7.27 -40.42
C ARG A 61 29.29 -6.52 -39.66
N LEU A 62 29.29 -5.20 -39.83
CA LEU A 62 28.16 -4.36 -39.45
C LEU A 62 27.00 -4.71 -40.37
N VAL A 63 25.96 -5.37 -39.84
CA VAL A 63 24.71 -5.58 -40.55
C VAL A 63 23.75 -4.48 -40.10
N SER A 64 23.64 -3.43 -40.92
CA SER A 64 22.65 -2.37 -40.72
C SER A 64 21.25 -2.94 -40.96
N ILE A 65 20.50 -3.21 -39.89
CA ILE A 65 19.09 -3.61 -40.00
C ILE A 65 18.28 -2.33 -40.21
N SER A 66 17.99 -2.00 -41.47
CA SER A 66 17.04 -0.95 -41.82
C SER A 66 15.62 -1.40 -41.50
N LEU A 67 15.05 -0.86 -40.42
CA LEU A 67 13.66 -1.13 -40.05
C LEU A 67 12.72 -0.30 -40.94
N SER A 68 12.32 -0.84 -42.09
CA SER A 68 11.27 -0.25 -42.93
C SER A 68 9.93 -0.39 -42.22
N LEU A 69 9.35 0.75 -41.82
CA LEU A 69 7.99 0.82 -41.27
C LEU A 69 6.97 0.89 -42.41
N ASP A 70 6.66 -0.26 -43.00
CA ASP A 70 5.49 -0.39 -43.87
C ASP A 70 4.22 -0.46 -43.01
N ALA A 71 3.34 0.53 -43.19
CA ALA A 71 2.09 0.63 -42.47
C ALA A 71 0.94 -0.04 -43.24
N VAL A 72 0.40 -1.15 -42.74
CA VAL A 72 -1.01 -1.57 -42.95
C VAL A 72 -1.50 -2.46 -41.80
N ALA A 73 -2.68 -2.10 -41.29
CA ALA A 73 -3.65 -2.88 -40.48
C ALA A 73 -3.17 -4.14 -39.71
N GLY A 74 -3.03 -3.99 -38.39
CA GLY A 74 -3.06 -5.10 -37.43
C GLY A 74 -2.07 -4.93 -36.28
N SER A 75 -2.54 -4.81 -35.04
CA SER A 75 -1.65 -4.82 -33.88
C SER A 75 -0.99 -6.20 -33.74
N PRO A 76 0.35 -6.31 -33.75
CA PRO A 76 1.02 -7.61 -33.61
C PRO A 76 0.81 -8.27 -32.24
N PHE A 77 0.25 -7.54 -31.27
CA PHE A 77 -0.14 -8.06 -29.96
C PHE A 77 -1.52 -8.72 -29.97
N ASP A 78 -2.39 -8.45 -30.94
CA ASP A 78 -3.77 -8.95 -30.99
C ASP A 78 -3.86 -10.49 -30.94
N LYS A 79 -2.90 -11.17 -31.58
CA LYS A 79 -2.84 -12.65 -31.64
C LYS A 79 -2.18 -13.32 -30.42
N TYR A 80 -1.45 -12.58 -29.60
CA TYR A 80 -0.81 -13.11 -28.37
C TYR A 80 -1.49 -12.63 -27.09
N VAL A 81 -2.32 -11.57 -27.16
CA VAL A 81 -3.18 -11.11 -26.07
C VAL A 81 -4.53 -11.85 -26.12
N LYS A 82 -4.46 -13.19 -26.08
CA LYS A 82 -5.45 -13.95 -25.31
C LYS A 82 -5.19 -13.63 -23.83
N ARG A 83 -5.57 -12.40 -23.43
CA ARG A 83 -5.75 -12.01 -22.02
C ARG A 83 -6.46 -13.20 -21.37
N LYS A 84 -5.97 -13.71 -20.24
CA LYS A 84 -6.82 -14.52 -19.37
C LYS A 84 -8.06 -13.65 -19.16
N LYS A 85 -9.22 -14.10 -19.66
CA LYS A 85 -10.46 -13.40 -19.39
C LYS A 85 -10.56 -13.37 -17.87
N LEU A 86 -10.62 -12.16 -17.31
CA LEU A 86 -11.03 -12.00 -15.94
C LEU A 86 -12.42 -12.63 -15.78
N ASP A 87 -12.71 -13.11 -14.58
CA ASP A 87 -14.07 -13.49 -14.23
C ASP A 87 -14.98 -12.25 -14.39
N PRO A 88 -16.29 -12.40 -14.65
CA PRO A 88 -17.20 -11.26 -14.74
C PRO A 88 -17.03 -10.29 -13.56
N LEU A 89 -17.17 -8.98 -13.80
CA LEU A 89 -16.86 -7.93 -12.83
C LEU A 89 -17.57 -8.14 -11.48
N GLU A 90 -18.79 -8.67 -11.52
CA GLU A 90 -19.60 -9.15 -10.40
C GLU A 90 -18.79 -9.99 -9.39
N ALA A 91 -17.91 -10.87 -9.85
CA ALA A 91 -17.10 -11.77 -9.02
C ALA A 91 -16.10 -11.03 -8.11
N TYR A 92 -15.70 -9.81 -8.48
CA TYR A 92 -14.71 -9.02 -7.73
C TYR A 92 -15.32 -7.91 -6.88
N VAL A 93 -16.56 -7.47 -7.18
CA VAL A 93 -17.21 -6.36 -6.46
C VAL A 93 -17.62 -6.77 -5.04
N SER A 94 -18.30 -7.91 -4.86
CA SER A 94 -18.75 -8.36 -3.54
C SER A 94 -17.58 -8.59 -2.55
N PRO A 95 -16.46 -9.23 -2.94
CA PRO A 95 -15.27 -9.32 -2.09
C PRO A 95 -14.66 -7.96 -1.68
N VAL A 96 -14.74 -6.94 -2.54
CA VAL A 96 -14.27 -5.58 -2.20
C VAL A 96 -15.18 -4.94 -1.15
N ILE A 97 -16.51 -5.06 -1.32
CA ILE A 97 -17.50 -4.57 -0.34
C ILE A 97 -17.34 -5.29 1.01
N LEU A 98 -17.20 -6.61 1.01
CA LEU A 98 -16.92 -7.40 2.21
C LEU A 98 -15.62 -6.95 2.91
N THR A 99 -14.61 -6.55 2.14
CA THR A 99 -13.37 -6.01 2.73
C THR A 99 -13.57 -4.62 3.34
N GLN A 100 -14.39 -3.73 2.74
CA GLN A 100 -14.75 -2.45 3.36
C GLN A 100 -15.46 -2.67 4.71
N LEU A 101 -16.36 -3.66 4.77
CA LEU A 101 -17.05 -4.04 6.00
C LEU A 101 -16.06 -4.56 7.06
N GLN A 102 -15.14 -5.46 6.68
CA GLN A 102 -14.08 -5.99 7.55
C GLN A 102 -13.16 -4.87 8.09
N ILE A 103 -12.82 -3.88 7.27
CA ILE A 103 -12.01 -2.72 7.69
C ILE A 103 -12.79 -1.80 8.65
N LYS A 104 -14.10 -1.62 8.46
CA LYS A 104 -14.96 -0.87 9.39
C LYS A 104 -15.11 -1.59 10.75
N ASP A 105 -15.19 -2.91 10.76
CA ASP A 105 -15.23 -3.68 12.01
C ASP A 105 -13.87 -3.70 12.74
N LEU A 106 -12.76 -3.61 11.99
CA LEU A 106 -11.44 -3.31 12.55
C LEU A 106 -11.39 -1.90 13.17
N GLU A 107 -12.01 -0.88 12.57
CA GLU A 107 -12.05 0.47 13.14
C GLU A 107 -12.73 0.50 14.52
N LYS A 108 -13.85 -0.21 14.67
CA LYS A 108 -14.55 -0.42 15.95
C LYS A 108 -13.67 -1.15 16.97
N SER A 109 -12.85 -2.10 16.51
CA SER A 109 -11.91 -2.86 17.36
C SER A 109 -10.73 -2.02 17.89
N LEU A 110 -10.56 -0.80 17.37
CA LEU A 110 -9.63 0.21 17.90
C LEU A 110 -10.30 1.17 18.91
N GLU A 111 -11.57 0.94 19.25
CA GLU A 111 -12.33 1.75 20.21
C GLU A 111 -12.38 1.05 21.58
N GLY A 112 -11.63 1.59 22.54
CA GLY A 112 -11.53 1.06 23.90
C GLY A 112 -10.20 1.43 24.55
N ASP A 113 -10.06 1.16 25.85
CA ASP A 113 -8.86 1.48 26.63
C ASP A 113 -7.67 0.57 26.30
N GLU A 114 -7.92 -0.68 25.88
CA GLU A 114 -6.89 -1.65 25.47
C GLU A 114 -7.23 -2.29 24.10
N PRO A 115 -6.96 -1.59 22.98
CA PRO A 115 -7.21 -2.11 21.64
C PRO A 115 -6.32 -3.30 21.27
N GLN A 116 -6.92 -4.38 20.76
CA GLN A 116 -6.21 -5.61 20.39
C GLN A 116 -5.51 -5.49 19.04
N PHE A 117 -4.36 -4.81 19.00
CA PHE A 117 -3.61 -4.55 17.77
C PHE A 117 -3.19 -5.82 17.01
N ALA A 118 -2.89 -6.91 17.72
CA ALA A 118 -2.55 -8.21 17.10
C ALA A 118 -3.76 -8.81 16.36
N THR A 119 -4.96 -8.73 16.95
CA THR A 119 -6.22 -9.17 16.33
C THR A 119 -6.53 -8.34 15.08
N CYS A 120 -6.41 -7.01 15.18
CA CYS A 120 -6.56 -6.10 14.04
C CYS A 120 -5.59 -6.45 12.89
N ARG A 121 -4.33 -6.73 13.23
CA ARG A 121 -3.29 -7.14 12.27
C ARG A 121 -3.54 -8.52 11.63
N SER A 122 -4.26 -9.40 12.32
CA SER A 122 -4.74 -10.69 11.80
C SER A 122 -5.89 -10.52 10.81
N LEU A 123 -6.86 -9.64 11.12
CA LEU A 123 -7.97 -9.31 10.22
C LEU A 123 -7.47 -8.81 8.86
N LEU A 124 -6.46 -7.92 8.82
CA LEU A 124 -5.85 -7.45 7.55
C LEU A 124 -5.17 -8.56 6.70
N ARG A 125 -4.99 -9.77 7.23
CA ARG A 125 -4.34 -10.91 6.56
C ARG A 125 -5.28 -12.10 6.30
N SER A 126 -6.54 -12.00 6.68
CA SER A 126 -7.50 -13.10 6.67
C SER A 126 -8.83 -12.68 6.04
N GLY A 127 -9.69 -13.66 5.73
CA GLY A 127 -11.00 -13.39 5.14
C GLY A 127 -10.92 -12.62 3.80
N PRO A 128 -11.90 -11.74 3.52
CA PRO A 128 -11.93 -10.90 2.31
C PRO A 128 -10.61 -10.12 2.06
N ALA A 129 -10.06 -9.50 3.11
CA ALA A 129 -8.84 -8.68 3.04
C ALA A 129 -7.62 -9.42 2.45
N ALA A 130 -7.49 -10.73 2.72
CA ALA A 130 -6.40 -11.55 2.19
C ALA A 130 -6.37 -11.59 0.65
N SER A 131 -7.55 -11.48 0.00
CA SER A 131 -7.71 -11.51 -1.46
C SER A 131 -7.79 -10.11 -2.10
N LEU A 132 -7.95 -9.05 -1.29
CA LEU A 132 -8.28 -7.69 -1.73
C LEU A 132 -7.42 -7.20 -2.90
N ARG A 133 -6.10 -7.38 -2.82
CA ARG A 133 -5.14 -6.90 -3.83
C ARG A 133 -5.42 -7.43 -5.23
N VAL A 134 -5.95 -8.66 -5.36
CA VAL A 134 -6.33 -9.24 -6.65
C VAL A 134 -7.65 -8.63 -7.12
N ASN A 135 -8.65 -8.58 -6.24
CA ASN A 135 -9.99 -8.08 -6.55
C ASN A 135 -9.97 -6.60 -7.00
N ILE A 136 -9.31 -5.71 -6.25
CA ILE A 136 -9.25 -4.28 -6.60
C ILE A 136 -8.50 -4.03 -7.91
N ARG A 137 -7.53 -4.88 -8.27
CA ARG A 137 -6.82 -4.80 -9.55
C ARG A 137 -7.69 -5.26 -10.71
N ALA A 138 -8.51 -6.29 -10.51
CA ALA A 138 -9.49 -6.72 -11.51
C ALA A 138 -10.54 -5.62 -11.73
N VAL A 139 -11.13 -5.06 -10.66
CA VAL A 139 -12.06 -3.92 -10.75
C VAL A 139 -11.40 -2.73 -11.46
N ALA A 140 -10.14 -2.40 -11.14
CA ALA A 140 -9.43 -1.31 -11.80
C ALA A 140 -9.10 -1.58 -13.27
N GLN A 141 -8.96 -2.83 -13.69
CA GLN A 141 -8.82 -3.20 -15.10
C GLN A 141 -10.12 -2.97 -15.87
N TYR A 142 -11.26 -3.41 -15.34
CA TYR A 142 -12.58 -3.13 -15.92
C TYR A 142 -12.83 -1.61 -16.01
N ALA A 143 -12.59 -0.88 -14.92
CA ALA A 143 -12.68 0.56 -14.91
C ALA A 143 -11.74 1.25 -15.91
N SER A 144 -10.58 0.65 -16.23
CA SER A 144 -9.66 1.17 -17.24
C SER A 144 -10.18 0.93 -18.66
N ASP A 145 -10.75 -0.24 -18.93
CA ASP A 145 -11.38 -0.56 -20.21
C ASP A 145 -12.62 0.36 -20.45
N ASP A 146 -13.33 0.79 -19.38
CA ASP A 146 -14.42 1.80 -19.39
C ASP A 146 -13.94 3.27 -19.33
N GLY A 147 -12.63 3.54 -19.46
CA GLY A 147 -12.06 4.90 -19.53
C GLY A 147 -11.78 5.61 -18.20
N ASN A 148 -12.14 5.02 -17.06
CA ASN A 148 -11.90 5.53 -15.70
C ASN A 148 -10.51 5.16 -15.13
N GLY A 149 -9.59 4.65 -15.96
CA GLY A 149 -8.35 3.99 -15.50
C GLY A 149 -7.42 4.83 -14.62
N LYS A 150 -7.36 6.16 -14.81
CA LYS A 150 -6.58 7.06 -13.94
C LYS A 150 -7.14 7.15 -12.52
N THR A 151 -8.46 7.24 -12.38
CA THR A 151 -9.15 7.27 -11.08
C THR A 151 -9.00 5.92 -10.38
N ALA A 152 -9.18 4.84 -11.13
CA ALA A 152 -9.09 3.48 -10.60
C ALA A 152 -7.67 3.12 -10.13
N SER A 153 -6.63 3.39 -10.93
CA SER A 153 -5.24 3.12 -10.53
C SER A 153 -4.81 3.95 -9.33
N SER A 154 -5.12 5.26 -9.31
CA SER A 154 -4.86 6.12 -8.16
C SER A 154 -5.56 5.64 -6.88
N SER A 155 -6.79 5.12 -7.00
CA SER A 155 -7.55 4.57 -5.87
C SER A 155 -6.93 3.27 -5.35
N VAL A 156 -6.47 2.38 -6.24
CA VAL A 156 -5.76 1.14 -5.85
C VAL A 156 -4.45 1.46 -5.14
N ASP A 157 -3.64 2.39 -5.67
CA ASP A 157 -2.35 2.75 -5.07
C ASP A 157 -2.52 3.43 -3.70
N GLN A 158 -3.51 4.31 -3.57
CA GLN A 158 -3.84 4.96 -2.30
C GLN A 158 -4.36 3.95 -1.26
N CYS A 159 -5.22 3.01 -1.67
CA CYS A 159 -5.73 1.95 -0.79
C CYS A 159 -4.60 1.05 -0.27
N LEU A 160 -3.77 0.51 -1.17
CA LEU A 160 -2.69 -0.41 -0.79
C LEU A 160 -1.66 0.28 0.11
N ARG A 161 -1.26 1.52 -0.20
CA ARG A 161 -0.35 2.30 0.64
C ARG A 161 -0.91 2.56 2.04
N ALA A 162 -2.20 2.90 2.15
CA ALA A 162 -2.84 3.13 3.43
C ALA A 162 -2.91 1.85 4.29
N LEU A 163 -3.15 0.69 3.66
CA LEU A 163 -3.16 -0.61 4.34
C LEU A 163 -1.76 -1.08 4.77
N GLU A 164 -0.73 -0.82 3.97
CA GLU A 164 0.68 -1.09 4.32
C GLU A 164 1.16 -0.22 5.50
N GLU A 165 0.76 1.06 5.53
CA GLU A 165 1.03 1.97 6.64
C GLU A 165 0.25 1.57 7.92
N LEU A 166 -1.04 1.23 7.78
CA LEU A 166 -1.86 0.72 8.88
C LEU A 166 -1.27 -0.56 9.48
N ASP A 167 -0.83 -1.51 8.63
CA ASP A 167 -0.20 -2.74 9.08
C ASP A 167 1.08 -2.48 9.89
N SER A 168 1.88 -1.50 9.46
CA SER A 168 3.11 -1.07 10.11
C SER A 168 2.79 -0.45 11.48
N LEU A 169 1.84 0.49 11.54
CA LEU A 169 1.37 1.08 12.80
C LEU A 169 0.87 0.02 13.79
N LEU A 170 0.08 -0.96 13.32
CA LEU A 170 -0.40 -2.07 14.14
C LEU A 170 0.75 -2.98 14.63
N LEU A 171 1.82 -3.17 13.84
CA LEU A 171 3.00 -3.92 14.28
C LEU A 171 3.70 -3.24 15.45
N HIS A 172 3.99 -1.94 15.31
CA HIS A 172 4.65 -1.14 16.35
C HIS A 172 3.81 -1.13 17.63
N ALA A 173 2.50 -0.87 17.49
CA ALA A 173 1.56 -0.92 18.60
C ALA A 173 1.53 -2.28 19.31
N SER A 174 1.48 -3.39 18.57
CA SER A 174 1.48 -4.74 19.14
C SER A 174 2.77 -5.08 19.92
N ARG A 175 3.86 -4.35 19.65
CA ARG A 175 5.16 -4.48 20.35
C ARG A 175 5.29 -3.53 21.54
N LYS A 176 4.22 -2.85 21.94
CA LYS A 176 4.19 -1.79 22.98
C LYS A 176 5.07 -0.57 22.63
N GLU A 177 5.32 -0.35 21.33
CA GLU A 177 5.94 0.87 20.83
C GLU A 177 4.89 1.97 20.66
N GLN A 178 5.30 3.24 20.74
CA GLN A 178 4.38 4.37 20.71
C GLN A 178 3.80 4.60 19.29
N ALA A 179 2.68 3.94 19.00
CA ALA A 179 1.89 4.15 17.79
C ALA A 179 0.58 4.89 18.11
N SER A 180 0.16 5.81 17.24
CA SER A 180 -1.04 6.61 17.45
C SER A 180 -2.28 5.96 16.85
N VAL A 181 -3.27 5.64 17.69
CA VAL A 181 -4.60 5.16 17.25
C VAL A 181 -5.26 6.16 16.30
N LYS A 182 -5.05 7.47 16.50
CA LYS A 182 -5.51 8.51 15.57
C LYS A 182 -4.91 8.34 14.17
N SER A 183 -3.63 7.98 14.07
CA SER A 183 -2.99 7.69 12.77
C SER A 183 -3.52 6.42 12.14
N MET A 184 -3.80 5.38 12.93
CA MET A 184 -4.44 4.14 12.44
C MET A 184 -5.83 4.44 11.85
N LYS A 185 -6.69 5.16 12.58
CA LYS A 185 -8.00 5.60 12.07
C LYS A 185 -7.89 6.48 10.83
N ALA A 186 -6.88 7.35 10.74
CA ALA A 186 -6.64 8.13 9.53
C ALA A 186 -6.28 7.24 8.32
N GLN A 187 -5.48 6.18 8.50
CA GLN A 187 -5.18 5.24 7.42
C GLN A 187 -6.40 4.38 7.05
N ILE A 188 -7.21 3.95 8.02
CA ILE A 188 -8.48 3.26 7.77
C ILE A 188 -9.41 4.10 6.90
N ASN A 189 -9.65 5.36 7.29
CA ASN A 189 -10.50 6.28 6.53
C ASN A 189 -9.93 6.56 5.13
N THR A 190 -8.60 6.64 5.00
CA THR A 190 -7.91 6.76 3.70
C THR A 190 -8.14 5.53 2.81
N ALA A 191 -8.03 4.32 3.37
CA ALA A 191 -8.26 3.07 2.65
C ALA A 191 -9.74 2.91 2.25
N LEU A 192 -10.68 3.19 3.15
CA LEU A 192 -12.12 3.14 2.87
C LEU A 192 -12.53 4.13 1.78
N GLY A 193 -12.10 5.39 1.87
CA GLY A 193 -12.40 6.41 0.86
C GLY A 193 -11.78 6.10 -0.51
N ALA A 194 -10.62 5.43 -0.54
CA ALA A 194 -10.03 4.94 -1.77
C ALA A 194 -10.83 3.76 -2.37
N LEU A 195 -11.31 2.81 -1.54
CA LEU A 195 -12.19 1.74 -2.00
C LEU A 195 -13.55 2.27 -2.52
N ASP A 196 -14.14 3.26 -1.84
CA ASP A 196 -15.37 3.93 -2.33
C ASP A 196 -15.13 4.66 -3.66
N SER A 197 -13.95 5.27 -3.84
CA SER A 197 -13.58 5.95 -5.08
C SER A 197 -13.37 4.97 -6.24
N LEU A 198 -12.89 3.76 -5.96
CA LEU A 198 -12.83 2.66 -6.93
C LEU A 198 -14.22 2.08 -7.23
N LEU A 199 -15.07 1.85 -6.23
CA LEU A 199 -16.41 1.31 -6.46
C LEU A 199 -17.33 2.27 -7.25
N LYS A 200 -17.09 3.58 -7.18
CA LYS A 200 -17.77 4.58 -8.03
C LYS A 200 -17.46 4.45 -9.52
N THR A 201 -16.44 3.71 -9.93
CA THR A 201 -16.15 3.44 -11.35
C THR A 201 -16.88 2.21 -11.89
N VAL A 202 -17.60 1.46 -11.03
CA VAL A 202 -18.37 0.27 -11.39
C VAL A 202 -19.80 0.68 -11.82
N PRO A 203 -20.39 0.07 -12.86
CA PRO A 203 -21.79 0.28 -13.21
C PRO A 203 -22.74 0.03 -12.03
N SER A 204 -23.78 0.85 -11.89
CA SER A 204 -24.65 0.84 -10.71
C SER A 204 -25.38 -0.48 -10.50
N ASP A 205 -25.81 -1.14 -11.58
CA ASP A 205 -26.51 -2.43 -11.51
C ASP A 205 -25.58 -3.57 -11.00
N VAL A 206 -24.31 -3.55 -11.41
CA VAL A 206 -23.27 -4.48 -10.92
C VAL A 206 -22.93 -4.18 -9.46
N LEU A 207 -22.82 -2.90 -9.10
CA LEU A 207 -22.56 -2.46 -7.74
C LEU A 207 -23.70 -2.87 -6.78
N ASP A 208 -24.96 -2.74 -7.19
CA ASP A 208 -26.12 -3.10 -6.37
C ASP A 208 -26.26 -4.62 -6.21
N LYS A 209 -26.03 -5.42 -7.26
CA LYS A 209 -25.89 -6.89 -7.14
C LYS A 209 -24.78 -7.26 -6.16
N GLY A 210 -23.64 -6.56 -6.21
CA GLY A 210 -22.50 -6.78 -5.33
C GLY A 210 -22.80 -6.51 -3.86
N LYS A 211 -23.58 -5.45 -3.55
CA LYS A 211 -24.08 -5.17 -2.20
C LYS A 211 -24.96 -6.31 -1.69
N VAL A 212 -25.99 -6.69 -2.45
CA VAL A 212 -26.92 -7.77 -2.07
C VAL A 212 -26.18 -9.09 -1.80
N ALA A 213 -25.17 -9.42 -2.61
CA ALA A 213 -24.33 -10.59 -2.41
C ALA A 213 -23.44 -10.49 -1.15
N ALA A 214 -22.86 -9.33 -0.87
CA ALA A 214 -22.07 -9.09 0.35
C ALA A 214 -22.92 -9.11 1.63
N ASP A 215 -24.10 -8.49 1.59
CA ASP A 215 -25.07 -8.46 2.68
C ASP A 215 -25.58 -9.87 2.99
N SER A 216 -25.92 -10.65 1.96
CA SER A 216 -26.28 -12.07 2.10
C SER A 216 -25.18 -12.89 2.77
N TYR A 217 -23.92 -12.75 2.33
CA TYR A 217 -22.78 -13.45 2.94
C TYR A 217 -22.58 -13.06 4.41
N ARG A 218 -22.71 -11.77 4.75
CA ARG A 218 -22.61 -11.29 6.13
C ARG A 218 -23.74 -11.84 7.00
N SER A 219 -24.98 -11.79 6.52
CA SER A 219 -26.13 -12.38 7.21
C SER A 219 -25.96 -13.87 7.42
N SER A 220 -25.45 -14.63 6.44
CA SER A 220 -25.17 -16.06 6.62
C SER A 220 -24.13 -16.32 7.71
N LEU A 221 -23.09 -15.49 7.83
CA LEU A 221 -22.07 -15.64 8.88
C LEU A 221 -22.64 -15.35 10.28
N GLU A 222 -23.43 -14.28 10.42
CA GLU A 222 -24.09 -13.91 11.68
C GLU A 222 -25.13 -14.95 12.14
N ASN A 223 -25.75 -15.69 11.21
CA ASN A 223 -26.64 -16.82 11.54
C ASN A 223 -25.91 -18.15 11.77
N ALA A 224 -24.74 -18.37 11.17
CA ALA A 224 -23.96 -19.59 11.34
C ALA A 224 -23.44 -19.79 12.78
N ASP A 225 -23.09 -18.69 13.48
CA ASP A 225 -22.72 -18.72 14.91
C ASP A 225 -23.89 -19.15 15.82
N VAL A 226 -25.14 -19.13 15.32
CA VAL A 226 -26.34 -19.59 16.05
C VAL A 226 -26.59 -21.09 15.82
N ASP A 227 -26.08 -21.67 14.71
CA ASP A 227 -26.44 -23.01 14.25
C ASP A 227 -25.36 -24.08 14.49
N ILE A 228 -24.53 -23.91 15.53
CA ILE A 228 -23.69 -24.99 16.10
C ILE A 228 -24.56 -25.97 16.93
N SER A 229 -25.77 -26.25 16.43
CA SER A 229 -26.72 -27.20 17.00
C SER A 229 -26.94 -28.43 16.10
N ASP A 230 -26.13 -28.59 15.06
CA ASP A 230 -26.04 -29.82 14.27
C ASP A 230 -25.81 -31.04 15.21
N PRO A 231 -26.76 -31.99 15.28
CA PRO A 231 -26.66 -33.13 16.18
C PRO A 231 -25.49 -34.06 15.83
N ASP A 232 -25.06 -34.10 14.55
CA ASP A 232 -24.00 -34.99 14.10
C ASP A 232 -22.63 -34.52 14.63
N LEU A 233 -22.41 -33.20 14.75
CA LEU A 233 -21.20 -32.65 15.37
C LEU A 233 -21.13 -32.92 16.88
N LYS A 234 -22.27 -32.83 17.59
CA LYS A 234 -22.34 -33.19 19.02
C LYS A 234 -22.12 -34.68 19.25
N GLN A 235 -22.57 -35.53 18.32
CA GLN A 235 -22.30 -36.96 18.37
C GLN A 235 -20.79 -37.24 18.19
N LEU A 236 -20.09 -36.51 17.32
CA LEU A 236 -18.64 -36.62 17.16
C LEU A 236 -17.85 -36.12 18.38
N GLU A 237 -18.28 -35.03 19.02
CA GLU A 237 -17.68 -34.53 20.28
C GLU A 237 -17.85 -35.55 21.43
N SER A 238 -18.96 -36.30 21.45
CA SER A 238 -19.20 -37.36 22.46
C SER A 238 -18.37 -38.64 22.30
N ILE A 239 -17.55 -38.74 21.25
CA ILE A 239 -16.72 -39.92 20.92
C ILE A 239 -15.21 -39.66 21.23
N LEU A 240 -14.83 -38.43 21.58
CA LEU A 240 -13.47 -38.01 21.96
C LEU A 240 -13.24 -38.03 23.49
#